data_AF-A0A528D9P4-F1
#
_entry.id   AF-A0A528D9P4-F1
#
_cell.length_a   1.000
_cell.length_b   1.000
_cell.length_c   1.000
_cell.angle_alpha   90.00
_cell.angle_beta   90.00
_cell.angle_gamma   90.00
#
_symmetry.space_group_name_H-M   'P 1'
#
loop_
_entity.id
_entity.type
_entity.pdbx_description
1 polymer ?
#
loop_
_entity_poly.entity_id
_entity_poly.type
_entity_poly.pdbx_seq_one_letter_code
_entity_poly.pdbx_strand_id
1 'polypeptide(L)' 'MNTTSALNTAGTRPLQFPIPANVYAETVVSVKHYTDRLFSFRITRPQSLRF' A
#
# COMPACT_ATOMS: atom_id res chain seq x y z
N MET A 1 8.70 -25.18 10.73
CA MET A 1 9.56 -24.01 10.99
C MET A 1 9.07 -22.86 10.13
N ASN A 2 8.08 -22.13 10.63
CA ASN A 2 7.33 -21.09 9.95
C ASN A 2 7.73 -19.77 10.59
N THR A 3 8.68 -19.09 9.97
CA THR A 3 9.20 -17.80 10.42
C THR A 3 8.12 -16.74 10.27
N THR A 4 7.54 -16.33 11.39
CA THR A 4 6.67 -15.15 11.50
C THR A 4 7.50 -13.92 11.10
N SER A 5 7.24 -13.36 9.91
CA SER A 5 7.91 -12.13 9.46
C SER A 5 7.42 -10.97 10.34
N ALA A 6 8.30 -10.43 11.17
CA ALA A 6 8.01 -9.29 12.02
C ALA A 6 7.79 -8.03 11.16
N LEU A 7 6.61 -7.43 11.25
CA LEU A 7 6.27 -6.17 10.59
C LEU A 7 7.01 -5.02 11.29
N ASN A 8 8.03 -4.47 10.61
CA ASN A 8 8.73 -3.26 11.06
C ASN A 8 7.76 -2.06 11.07
N THR A 9 7.35 -1.63 12.26
CA THR A 9 6.35 -0.57 12.51
C THR A 9 7.02 0.71 13.02
N ALA A 10 8.17 1.08 12.46
CA ALA A 10 9.00 2.18 12.99
C ALA A 10 8.54 3.60 12.58
N GLY A 11 7.41 3.75 11.87
CA GLY A 11 6.96 5.07 11.38
C GLY A 11 5.46 5.20 11.07
N THR A 12 4.62 4.30 11.58
CA THR A 12 3.21 4.25 11.19
C THR A 12 2.40 5.29 11.96
N ARG A 13 2.05 6.41 11.30
CA ARG A 13 1.04 7.34 11.81
C ARG A 13 -0.30 6.59 11.93
N PRO A 14 -1.05 6.71 13.04
CA PRO A 14 -2.33 6.03 13.18
C PRO A 14 -3.26 6.43 12.04
N LEU A 15 -3.82 5.42 11.36
CA LEU A 15 -4.78 5.64 10.30
C LEU A 15 -6.06 6.19 10.94
N GLN A 16 -6.50 7.37 10.49
CA GLN A 16 -7.73 8.00 10.98
C GLN A 16 -8.97 7.14 10.67
N PHE A 17 -8.88 6.29 9.65
CA PHE A 17 -9.91 5.35 9.24
C PHE A 17 -9.36 3.93 9.28
N PRO A 18 -10.06 2.98 9.92
CA PRO A 18 -9.62 1.59 9.94
C PRO A 18 -9.68 1.01 8.53
N ILE A 19 -8.70 0.16 8.20
CA ILE A 19 -8.70 -0.58 6.94
C ILE A 19 -9.79 -1.65 7.03
N PRO A 20 -10.70 -1.75 6.04
CA PRO A 20 -11.70 -2.82 6.01
C PRO A 20 -11.07 -4.22 5.98
N ALA A 21 -11.83 -5.21 6.43
CA ALA A 21 -11.40 -6.60 6.35
C ALA A 21 -11.11 -6.99 4.89
N ASN A 22 -10.06 -7.79 4.68
CA ASN A 22 -9.65 -8.34 3.38
C ASN A 22 -9.21 -7.28 2.34
N VAL A 23 -8.76 -6.11 2.78
CA VAL A 23 -8.23 -5.03 1.91
C VAL A 23 -6.79 -4.70 2.32
N TYR A 24 -5.98 -4.28 1.34
CA TYR A 24 -4.63 -3.77 1.56
C TYR A 24 -4.60 -2.24 1.47
N ALA A 25 -3.89 -1.59 2.38
CA ALA A 25 -3.61 -0.16 2.32
C ALA A 25 -2.20 0.07 1.77
N GLU A 26 -2.12 0.58 0.55
CA GLU A 26 -0.85 0.83 -0.14
C GLU A 26 -0.61 2.32 -0.37
N THR A 27 0.66 2.71 -0.47
CA THR A 27 1.07 4.10 -0.66
C THR A 27 1.38 4.36 -2.12
N VAL A 28 0.86 5.45 -2.67
CA VAL A 28 1.23 5.93 -4.02
C VAL A 28 2.66 6.48 -3.98
N VAL A 29 3.55 5.93 -4.79
CA VAL A 29 4.97 6.31 -4.84
C VAL A 29 5.32 7.21 -6.02
N SER A 30 4.50 7.21 -7.07
CA SER A 30 4.70 8.10 -8.23
C SER A 30 3.41 8.30 -9.00
N VAL A 31 3.22 9.49 -9.55
CA VAL A 31 2.10 9.81 -10.44
C VAL A 31 2.65 10.42 -11.73
N LYS A 32 2.16 9.94 -12.86
CA LYS A 32 2.43 10.49 -14.19
C LYS A 32 1.11 10.96 -14.80
N HIS A 33 0.98 12.26 -15.01
CA HIS A 33 -0.14 12.86 -15.72
C HIS A 33 0.14 12.86 -17.22
N TYR A 34 -0.82 12.38 -18.01
CA TYR A 34 -0.80 12.45 -19.47
C TYR A 34 -1.67 13.61 -19.97
N THR A 35 -2.83 13.81 -19.33
CA THR A 35 -3.72 14.96 -19.50
C THR A 35 -4.34 15.31 -18.15
N ASP A 36 -5.20 16.33 -18.13
CA ASP A 36 -5.95 16.73 -16.93
C ASP A 36 -6.80 15.61 -16.32
N ARG A 37 -7.20 14.61 -17.12
CA ARG A 37 -8.08 13.50 -16.69
C ARG A 37 -7.50 12.11 -16.92
N LEU A 38 -6.35 12.00 -17.59
CA LEU A 38 -5.65 10.74 -17.80
C LEU A 38 -4.32 10.77 -17.08
N PHE A 39 -4.17 9.90 -16.09
CA PHE A 39 -2.92 9.73 -15.36
C PHE A 39 -2.70 8.27 -15.01
N SER A 40 -1.45 7.92 -14.73
CA SER A 40 -1.06 6.62 -14.19
C SER A 40 -0.33 6.82 -12.87
N PHE A 41 -0.41 5.85 -11.97
CA PHE A 41 0.30 5.90 -10.70
C PHE A 41 0.90 4.54 -10.36
N ARG A 42 1.93 4.56 -9.52
CA ARG A 42 2.54 3.36 -8.95
C ARG A 42 2.30 3.35 -7.45
N ILE A 43 2.11 2.16 -6.90
CA ILE A 43 1.91 1.94 -5.47
C ILE A 43 3.01 1.04 -4.89
N THR A 44 3.11 1.01 -3.56
CA THR A 44 3.81 -0.07 -2.85
C THR A 44 3.13 -1.42 -3.17
N ARG A 45 3.94 -2.48 -3.26
CA ARG A 45 3.45 -3.83 -3.56
C ARG A 45 3.88 -4.79 -2.45
N PRO A 46 2.98 -5.20 -1.56
CA PRO A 46 3.30 -6.20 -0.56
C PRO A 46 3.36 -7.57 -1.22
N GLN A 47 4.19 -8.45 -0.67
CA GLN A 47 4.40 -9.79 -1.22
C GLN A 47 3.13 -10.68 -1.20
N SER A 48 2.21 -10.36 -0.29
CA SER A 48 0.92 -11.02 -0.12
C SER A 48 -0.16 -10.54 -1.10
N LEU A 49 -0.01 -9.35 -1.70
CA LEU A 49 -0.91 -8.89 -2.76
C LEU A 49 -0.56 -9.63 -4.04
N ARG A 50 -1.28 -10.73 -4.23
CA ARG A 50 -1.24 -11.58 -5.41
C ARG A 50 -2.62 -11.56 -6.04
N PHE A 51 -2.61 -11.50 -7.36
CA PHE A 51 -3.77 -11.69 -8.21
C PHE A 51 -3.78 -13.15 -8.64
#